data_AF-A0A929KXM8-F1
#
_entry.id   AF-A0A929KXM8-F1
#
_cell.length_a   1.000
_cell.length_b   1.000
_cell.length_c   1.000
_cell.angle_alpha   90.00
_cell.angle_beta   90.00
_cell.angle_gamma   90.00
#
_symmetry.space_group_name_H-M   'P 1'
#
loop_
_entity.id
_entity.type
_entity.pdbx_description
1 polymer ?
#
loop_
_entity_poly.entity_id
_entity_poly.type
_entity_poly.pdbx_seq_one_letter_code
_entity_poly.pdbx_strand_id
1 'polypeptide(L)'
;MKNLILQLFLLASSIPAFSQAPPNDPYFKFINYKFCEKQWVVRNSHKRADYYQFGFMYVDKAKGFVFQQSGVFFVDKDGRYVVNKRSLKQKHTRDEIDVLQRKWAAAFPYEWTFSPIPPERFNDLKIKQAVPDWVKKYYN
;
A
#
# COMPACT_ATOMS: atom_id res chain seq x y z
N MET A 1 19.08 53.55 14.16
CA MET A 1 17.86 53.01 13.50
C MET A 1 18.15 51.98 12.40
N LYS A 2 19.24 52.07 11.62
CA LYS A 2 19.57 51.07 10.58
C LYS A 2 19.83 49.64 11.09
N ASN A 3 20.33 49.48 12.32
CA ASN A 3 20.66 48.16 12.87
C ASN A 3 19.44 47.39 13.44
N LEU A 4 18.29 48.06 13.60
CA LEU A 4 17.07 47.44 14.16
C LEU A 4 16.29 46.65 13.09
N ILE A 5 16.40 47.06 11.82
CA ILE A 5 15.75 46.38 10.68
C ILE A 5 16.44 45.03 10.39
N LEU A 6 17.75 44.95 10.60
CA LEU A 6 18.53 43.73 10.34
C LEU A 6 18.22 42.62 11.36
N GLN A 7 17.90 42.99 12.61
CA GLN A 7 17.53 42.02 13.65
C GLN A 7 16.12 41.45 13.45
N LEU A 8 15.18 42.22 12.87
CA LEU A 8 13.84 41.71 12.53
C LEU A 8 13.88 40.69 11.38
N PHE A 9 14.84 40.80 10.45
CA PHE A 9 14.96 39.88 9.33
C PHE A 9 15.53 38.50 9.73
N LEU A 10 16.33 38.44 10.79
CA LEU A 10 16.94 37.19 11.29
C LEU A 10 15.99 36.36 12.19
N LEU A 11 14.89 36.94 12.66
CA LEU A 11 13.87 36.24 13.45
C LEU A 11 12.78 35.57 12.59
N ALA A 12 12.70 35.88 11.29
CA ALA A 12 11.67 35.34 10.41
C ALA A 12 12.05 34.01 9.72
N SER A 13 13.28 33.53 9.89
CA SER A 13 13.80 32.34 9.19
C SER A 13 13.73 31.03 9.98
N SER A 14 13.10 31.02 11.17
CA SER A 14 12.91 29.80 11.98
C SER A 14 11.49 29.25 11.90
N ILE A 15 10.83 29.32 10.73
CA ILE A 15 9.62 28.51 10.54
C ILE A 15 10.08 27.05 10.43
N PRO A 16 9.78 26.17 11.40
CA PRO A 16 10.04 24.76 11.21
C PRO A 16 9.29 24.34 9.95
N ALA A 17 10.01 23.80 8.97
CA ALA A 17 9.40 23.19 7.81
C ALA A 17 8.46 22.10 8.35
N PHE A 18 7.16 22.39 8.36
CA PHE A 18 6.15 21.38 8.63
C PHE A 18 6.30 20.34 7.53
N SER A 19 6.98 19.25 7.85
CA SER A 19 6.90 18.02 7.09
C SER A 19 5.43 17.66 7.07
N GLN A 20 4.78 17.89 5.92
CA GLN A 20 3.42 17.42 5.71
C GLN A 20 3.52 15.91 5.80
N ALA A 21 3.10 15.35 6.94
CA ALA A 21 2.82 13.93 7.02
C ALA A 21 1.96 13.60 5.79
N PRO A 22 2.28 12.53 5.03
CA PRO A 22 1.52 12.18 3.84
C PRO A 22 0.05 12.18 4.25
N PRO A 23 -0.82 12.90 3.52
CA PRO A 23 -2.20 13.11 3.92
C PRO A 23 -2.78 11.76 4.33
N ASN A 24 -3.23 11.65 5.59
CA ASN A 24 -3.83 10.43 6.09
C ASN A 24 -4.94 10.04 5.12
N ASP A 25 -4.84 8.86 4.53
CA ASP A 25 -5.86 8.35 3.65
C ASP A 25 -7.16 8.21 4.46
N PRO A 26 -8.25 8.90 4.09
CA PRO A 26 -9.47 8.90 4.89
C PRO A 26 -10.12 7.51 4.94
N TYR A 27 -9.75 6.61 4.02
CA TYR A 27 -10.33 5.27 3.92
C TYR A 27 -9.46 4.20 4.56
N PHE A 28 -8.16 4.44 4.72
CA PHE A 28 -7.20 3.39 5.08
C PHE A 28 -6.24 3.80 6.19
N LYS A 29 -6.19 2.96 7.24
CA LYS A 29 -5.10 3.01 8.23
C LYS A 29 -3.99 2.07 7.78
N PHE A 30 -2.91 2.65 7.28
CA PHE A 30 -1.74 1.90 6.83
C PHE A 30 -0.86 1.51 8.04
N ILE A 31 -0.59 0.21 8.18
CA ILE A 31 0.19 -0.40 9.24
C ILE A 31 1.37 -1.18 8.66
N ASN A 32 2.36 -1.51 9.48
CA ASN A 32 3.52 -2.27 9.04
C ASN A 32 3.11 -3.67 8.51
N TYR A 33 3.69 -4.08 7.39
CA TYR A 33 3.41 -5.36 6.71
C TYR A 33 3.49 -6.60 7.60
N LYS A 34 4.31 -6.58 8.66
CA LYS A 34 4.47 -7.71 9.59
C LYS A 34 3.16 -8.08 10.30
N PHE A 35 2.23 -7.13 10.43
CA PHE A 35 0.93 -7.33 11.05
C PHE A 35 -0.17 -7.75 10.06
N CYS A 36 0.19 -7.88 8.78
CA CYS A 36 -0.75 -8.15 7.69
C CYS A 36 -0.63 -9.59 7.15
N GLU A 37 0.03 -10.48 7.87
CA GLU A 37 0.20 -11.86 7.42
C GLU A 37 -1.15 -12.58 7.27
N LYS A 38 -1.30 -13.39 6.21
CA LYS A 38 -2.49 -14.20 5.91
C LYS A 38 -3.76 -13.36 5.72
N GLN A 39 -3.63 -12.17 5.15
CA GLN A 39 -4.73 -11.25 4.95
C GLN A 39 -4.76 -10.66 3.55
N TRP A 40 -5.97 -10.32 3.12
CA TRP A 40 -6.18 -9.40 2.00
C TRP A 40 -5.84 -7.99 2.44
N VAL A 41 -5.00 -7.31 1.66
CA VAL A 41 -4.52 -5.97 1.99
C VAL A 41 -4.53 -5.03 0.80
N VAL A 42 -4.62 -3.74 1.13
CA VAL A 42 -4.44 -2.61 0.24
C VAL A 42 -3.05 -2.03 0.41
N ARG A 43 -2.46 -1.61 -0.71
CA ARG A 43 -1.26 -0.78 -0.76
C ARG A 43 -1.57 0.50 -1.53
N ASN A 44 -1.07 1.63 -1.02
CA ASN A 44 -1.12 2.89 -1.75
C ASN A 44 -0.16 2.85 -2.95
N SER A 45 -0.63 3.23 -4.14
CA SER A 45 0.23 3.44 -5.29
C SER A 45 0.74 4.89 -5.30
N HIS A 46 1.98 5.11 -4.89
CA HIS A 46 2.63 6.45 -4.88
C HIS A 46 2.53 7.23 -6.20
N LYS A 47 2.23 6.56 -7.33
CA LYS A 47 2.14 7.20 -8.66
C LYS A 47 0.78 7.80 -8.98
N ARG A 48 -0.30 7.41 -8.29
CA ARG A 48 -1.66 7.89 -8.54
C ARG A 48 -2.43 7.85 -7.24
N ALA A 49 -2.68 9.03 -6.67
CA ALA A 49 -3.34 9.18 -5.37
C ALA A 49 -4.70 8.47 -5.30
N ASP A 50 -5.40 8.34 -6.43
CA ASP A 50 -6.76 7.80 -6.46
C ASP A 50 -6.83 6.28 -6.70
N TYR A 51 -5.69 5.59 -6.86
CA TYR A 51 -5.67 4.17 -7.19
C TYR A 51 -4.92 3.35 -6.15
N TYR A 52 -5.54 2.24 -5.78
CA TYR A 52 -5.09 1.32 -4.75
C TYR A 52 -4.78 -0.03 -5.36
N GLN A 53 -3.63 -0.60 -5.02
CA GLN A 53 -3.31 -1.99 -5.33
C GLN A 53 -3.88 -2.86 -4.21
N PHE A 54 -4.48 -3.99 -4.56
CA PHE A 54 -4.88 -4.98 -3.57
C PHE A 54 -4.38 -6.37 -3.91
N GLY A 55 -4.21 -7.19 -2.87
CA GLY A 55 -3.64 -8.52 -2.99
C GLY A 55 -3.65 -9.25 -1.67
N PHE A 56 -3.12 -10.47 -1.69
CA PHE A 56 -3.00 -11.29 -0.49
C PHE A 56 -1.57 -11.27 0.03
N MET A 57 -1.40 -11.02 1.32
CA MET A 57 -0.11 -11.03 2.00
C MET A 57 0.09 -12.39 2.69
N TYR A 58 1.21 -13.05 2.42
CA TYR A 58 1.58 -14.34 3.02
C TYR A 58 3.09 -14.44 3.22
N VAL A 59 3.54 -15.49 3.90
CA VAL A 59 4.97 -15.79 4.07
C VAL A 59 5.33 -17.02 3.26
N ASP A 60 6.35 -16.90 2.42
CA ASP A 60 7.00 -17.98 1.69
C ASP A 60 8.31 -18.33 2.42
N LYS A 61 8.54 -19.62 2.72
CA LYS A 61 9.72 -20.07 3.47
C LYS A 61 11.06 -19.65 2.83
N ALA A 62 11.12 -19.53 1.50
CA ALA A 62 12.34 -19.15 0.78
C ALA A 62 12.45 -17.64 0.55
N LYS A 63 11.35 -16.89 0.57
CA LYS A 63 11.30 -15.48 0.16
C LYS A 63 10.89 -14.50 1.26
N GLY A 64 10.44 -14.99 2.41
CA GLY A 64 9.89 -14.17 3.49
C GLY A 64 8.49 -13.65 3.14
N PHE A 65 8.19 -12.40 3.51
CA PHE A 65 6.89 -11.79 3.25
C PHE A 65 6.67 -11.54 1.75
N VAL A 66 5.51 -11.96 1.26
CA VAL A 66 5.10 -11.87 -0.13
C VAL A 66 3.73 -11.21 -0.24
N PHE A 67 3.67 -10.14 -1.02
CA PHE A 67 2.43 -9.52 -1.48
C PHE A 67 2.07 -10.02 -2.89
N GLN A 68 1.04 -10.86 -2.99
CA GLN A 68 0.50 -11.32 -4.26
C GLN A 68 -0.60 -10.38 -4.75
N GLN A 69 -0.25 -9.43 -5.60
CA GLN A 69 -1.21 -8.49 -6.18
C GLN A 69 -2.28 -9.24 -6.99
N SER A 70 -3.54 -8.89 -6.77
CA SER A 70 -4.72 -9.43 -7.47
C SER A 70 -5.38 -8.39 -8.38
N GLY A 71 -5.19 -7.10 -8.12
CA GLY A 71 -5.72 -6.06 -8.98
C GLY A 71 -5.50 -4.66 -8.44
N VAL A 72 -6.16 -3.71 -9.09
CA VAL A 72 -6.18 -2.29 -8.77
C VAL A 72 -7.63 -1.81 -8.70
N PHE A 73 -7.94 -0.96 -7.74
CA PHE A 73 -9.25 -0.33 -7.58
C PHE A 73 -9.10 1.15 -7.21
N PHE A 74 -10.21 1.88 -7.21
CA PHE A 74 -10.32 3.22 -6.64
C PHE A 74 -11.52 3.27 -5.70
N VAL A 75 -11.58 4.27 -4.83
CA VAL A 75 -12.74 4.54 -3.98
C VAL A 75 -13.57 5.61 -4.68
N ASP A 76 -14.85 5.32 -4.96
CA ASP A 76 -15.74 6.32 -5.57
C ASP A 76 -16.26 7.33 -4.52
N LYS A 77 -17.02 8.32 -5.00
CA LYS A 77 -17.61 9.36 -4.15
C LYS A 77 -18.56 8.85 -3.06
N ASP A 78 -19.09 7.64 -3.22
CA ASP A 78 -20.02 7.00 -2.27
C ASP A 78 -19.26 6.06 -1.32
N GLY A 79 -17.92 6.06 -1.36
CA GLY A 79 -17.07 5.20 -0.53
C GLY A 79 -17.09 3.73 -0.96
N ARG A 80 -17.47 3.42 -2.19
CA ARG A 80 -17.47 2.05 -2.73
C ARG A 80 -16.16 1.73 -3.43
N TYR A 81 -15.73 0.47 -3.36
CA TYR A 81 -14.50 0.05 -4.02
C TYR A 81 -14.79 -0.36 -5.46
N VAL A 82 -14.26 0.39 -6.41
CA VAL A 82 -14.51 0.16 -7.84
C VAL A 82 -13.26 -0.43 -8.50
N VAL A 83 -13.33 -1.72 -8.80
CA VAL A 83 -12.20 -2.44 -9.41
C VAL A 83 -11.99 -2.02 -10.86
N ASN A 84 -10.73 -1.74 -11.20
CA ASN A 84 -10.32 -1.64 -12.60
C ASN A 84 -10.31 -3.05 -13.22
N LYS A 85 -11.38 -3.41 -13.93
CA LYS A 85 -11.55 -4.74 -14.56
C LYS A 85 -10.38 -5.19 -15.45
N ARG A 86 -9.59 -4.27 -16.01
CA ARG A 86 -8.40 -4.61 -16.82
C ARG A 86 -7.27 -5.15 -15.94
N SER A 87 -7.16 -4.67 -14.71
CA SER A 87 -6.14 -5.12 -13.75
C SER A 87 -6.34 -6.57 -13.29
N LEU A 88 -7.59 -7.05 -13.22
CA LEU A 88 -7.91 -8.44 -12.87
C LEU A 88 -7.45 -9.46 -13.92
N LYS A 89 -7.23 -9.01 -15.17
CA LYS A 89 -6.83 -9.88 -16.28
C LYS A 89 -5.32 -10.02 -16.41
N GLN A 90 -4.54 -9.16 -15.73
CA GLN A 90 -3.08 -9.28 -15.71
C GLN A 90 -2.70 -10.48 -14.83
N LYS A 91 -2.62 -11.65 -15.47
CA LYS A 91 -1.85 -12.76 -14.93
C LYS A 91 -0.39 -12.38 -15.06
N HIS A 92 0.19 -11.77 -14.03
CA HIS A 92 1.64 -11.73 -13.95
C HIS A 92 2.13 -13.18 -13.99
N THR A 93 3.00 -13.47 -14.95
CA THR A 93 3.64 -14.78 -15.00
C THR A 93 4.45 -14.97 -13.72
N ARG A 94 4.68 -16.22 -13.31
CA ARG A 94 5.45 -16.52 -12.09
C ARG A 94 6.83 -15.82 -12.11
N ASP A 95 7.42 -15.68 -13.29
CA ASP A 95 8.72 -15.03 -13.51
C ASP A 95 8.64 -13.51 -13.33
N GLU A 96 7.56 -12.86 -13.78
CA GLU A 96 7.32 -11.43 -13.50
C GLU A 96 7.10 -11.16 -12.01
N ILE A 97 6.39 -12.06 -11.32
CA ILE A 97 6.18 -11.99 -9.87
C ILE A 97 7.53 -12.08 -9.15
N ASP A 98 8.42 -12.96 -9.60
CA ASP A 98 9.77 -13.14 -9.06
C ASP A 98 10.64 -11.89 -9.25
N VAL A 99 10.62 -11.30 -10.46
CA VAL A 99 11.38 -10.07 -10.76
C VAL A 99 10.85 -8.88 -9.96
N LEU A 100 9.53 -8.74 -9.85
CA LEU A 100 8.91 -7.70 -9.03
C LEU A 100 9.28 -7.92 -7.55
N GLN A 101 9.15 -9.14 -7.02
CA GLN A 101 9.53 -9.44 -5.64
C GLN A 101 11.00 -9.14 -5.35
N ARG A 102 11.93 -9.49 -6.24
CA ARG A 102 13.36 -9.19 -6.06
C ARG A 102 13.65 -7.70 -6.12
N LYS A 103 13.06 -7.00 -7.09
CA LYS A 103 13.18 -5.53 -7.20
C LYS A 103 12.63 -4.83 -5.96
N TRP A 104 11.60 -5.41 -5.35
CA TRP A 104 10.95 -4.86 -4.17
C TRP A 104 11.74 -5.19 -2.90
N ALA A 105 12.25 -6.42 -2.75
CA ALA A 105 13.12 -6.81 -1.63
C ALA A 105 14.41 -5.97 -1.57
N ALA A 106 14.94 -5.56 -2.72
CA ALA A 106 16.10 -4.68 -2.82
C ALA A 106 15.77 -3.19 -2.51
N ALA A 107 14.50 -2.77 -2.62
CA ALA A 107 14.10 -1.37 -2.56
C ALA A 107 13.58 -0.92 -1.18
N PHE A 108 14.22 -1.36 -0.09
CA PHE A 108 13.93 -1.01 1.31
C PHE A 108 12.73 -1.76 1.96
N PRO A 109 13.00 -2.74 2.84
CA PRO A 109 11.96 -3.49 3.58
C PRO A 109 11.34 -2.72 4.76
N TYR A 110 11.73 -1.46 5.03
CA TYR A 110 11.36 -0.76 6.26
C TYR A 110 10.08 0.08 6.18
N GLU A 111 9.58 0.40 4.99
CA GLU A 111 8.45 1.33 4.83
C GLU A 111 7.22 0.69 4.19
N TRP A 112 7.19 -0.63 4.05
CA TRP A 112 6.02 -1.28 3.47
C TRP A 112 4.86 -1.22 4.44
N THR A 113 3.95 -0.31 4.13
CA THR A 113 2.72 -0.16 4.86
C THR A 113 1.56 -0.65 4.01
N PHE A 114 0.66 -1.37 4.68
CA PHE A 114 -0.52 -1.97 4.09
C PHE A 114 -1.71 -1.69 4.98
N SER A 115 -2.90 -1.70 4.41
CA SER A 115 -4.14 -1.63 5.20
C SER A 115 -4.93 -2.92 4.98
N PRO A 116 -5.32 -3.66 6.03
CA PRO A 116 -6.20 -4.80 5.89
C PRO A 116 -7.51 -4.41 5.19
N ILE A 117 -7.95 -5.25 4.25
CA ILE A 117 -9.24 -5.05 3.59
C ILE A 117 -10.31 -5.62 4.51
N PRO A 118 -11.33 -4.82 4.87
CA PRO A 118 -12.41 -5.31 5.70
C PRO A 118 -13.30 -6.30 4.92
N PRO A 119 -13.75 -7.42 5.52
CA PRO A 119 -14.45 -8.49 4.81
C PRO A 119 -15.71 -8.05 4.05
N GLU A 120 -16.43 -7.06 4.55
CA GLU A 120 -17.62 -6.49 3.92
C GLU A 120 -17.33 -5.87 2.54
N ARG A 121 -16.07 -5.58 2.21
CA ARG A 121 -15.63 -5.04 0.92
C ARG A 121 -15.13 -6.10 -0.07
N PHE A 122 -15.14 -7.38 0.29
CA PHE A 122 -14.63 -8.44 -0.58
C PHE A 122 -15.44 -8.58 -1.87
N ASN A 123 -16.75 -8.40 -1.82
CA ASN A 123 -17.64 -8.49 -2.98
C ASN A 123 -17.38 -7.37 -4.01
N ASP A 124 -17.04 -6.18 -3.53
CA ASP A 124 -16.64 -5.04 -4.36
C ASP A 124 -15.36 -5.41 -5.15
N LEU A 125 -14.41 -6.04 -4.46
CA LEU A 125 -13.10 -6.44 -5.00
C LEU A 125 -13.08 -7.79 -5.74
N LYS A 126 -14.22 -8.47 -5.83
CA LYS A 126 -14.33 -9.83 -6.42
C LYS A 126 -13.48 -10.89 -5.71
N ILE A 127 -13.21 -10.68 -4.43
CA ILE A 127 -12.55 -11.66 -3.56
C ILE A 127 -13.57 -12.74 -3.18
N LYS A 128 -13.30 -13.99 -3.55
CA LYS A 128 -14.22 -15.13 -3.31
C LYS A 128 -13.98 -15.86 -2.00
N GLN A 129 -12.77 -15.79 -1.48
CA GLN A 129 -12.33 -16.54 -0.29
C GLN A 129 -11.50 -15.61 0.59
N ALA A 130 -11.74 -15.67 1.90
CA ALA A 130 -10.96 -14.91 2.88
C ALA A 130 -9.49 -15.33 2.90
N VAL A 131 -9.23 -16.64 2.75
CA VAL A 131 -7.89 -17.20 2.57
C VAL A 131 -7.91 -17.99 1.26
N PRO A 132 -7.16 -17.57 0.22
CA PRO A 132 -7.12 -18.29 -1.04
C PRO A 132 -6.55 -19.70 -0.90
N ASP A 133 -7.15 -20.68 -1.59
CA ASP A 133 -6.69 -22.07 -1.55
C ASP A 133 -5.21 -22.26 -1.91
N TRP A 134 -4.70 -21.46 -2.86
CA TRP A 134 -3.30 -21.54 -3.30
C TRP A 134 -2.29 -21.15 -2.21
N VAL A 135 -2.72 -20.47 -1.14
CA VAL A 135 -1.87 -20.06 -0.02
C VAL A 135 -1.51 -21.24 0.87
N LYS A 136 -2.38 -22.27 0.95
CA LYS A 136 -2.24 -23.42 1.84
C LYS A 136 -0.87 -24.10 1.68
N LYS A 137 -0.36 -24.19 0.45
CA LYS A 137 0.96 -24.79 0.15
C LYS A 137 2.16 -24.12 0.82
N TYR A 138 2.02 -22.89 1.30
CA TYR A 138 3.09 -22.14 1.98
C TYR A 138 3.09 -22.33 3.50
N TYR A 139 1.99 -22.84 4.06
CA TYR A 139 1.80 -23.01 5.50
C TYR A 139 1.66 -24.47 5.93
N ASN A 140 1.81 -25.40 4.98
CA ASN A 140 1.90 -26.83 5.23
C ASN A 140 3.36 -27.26 5.53
#